data_AF-A0A1H2SJ07-F1
#
_entry.id   AF-A0A1H2SJ07-F1
#
_cell.length_a   1.000
_cell.length_b   1.000
_cell.length_c   1.000
_cell.angle_alpha   90.00
_cell.angle_beta   90.00
_cell.angle_gamma   90.00
#
_symmetry.space_group_name_H-M   'P 1'
#
loop_
_entity.id
_entity.type
_entity.pdbx_description
1 polymer ?
#
loop_
_entity_poly.entity_id
_entity_poly.type
_entity_poly.pdbx_seq_one_letter_code
_entity_poly.pdbx_strand_id
1 'polypeptide(L)'
;MDLADKISELMDEQGITKYRLSKETGVSYTGLTKILSGQTKHPQIDSLQAIANFFSKPLDYFTNEDTEDEQQAPEWATAKDRRDFKKLLEEDEPIMFDGLPVSNDDKEKLKRVMEAMFWDAKEKNKKTYGRKKSED
;
A
#
# COMPACT_ATOMS: atom_id res chain seq x y z
N MET A 1 12.20 2.19 -1.33
CA MET A 1 12.55 2.38 -2.75
C MET A 1 11.58 3.39 -3.35
N ASP A 2 12.08 4.45 -4.00
CA ASP A 2 11.22 5.47 -4.60
C ASP A 2 10.61 4.95 -5.92
N LEU A 3 9.51 5.56 -6.37
CA LEU A 3 8.86 5.24 -7.64
C LEU A 3 9.85 5.27 -8.82
N ALA A 4 10.74 6.27 -8.84
CA ALA A 4 11.76 6.41 -9.87
C ALA A 4 12.73 5.22 -9.92
N ASP A 5 13.12 4.73 -8.74
CA ASP A 5 14.03 3.59 -8.60
C ASP A 5 13.34 2.30 -9.09
N LYS A 6 12.09 2.08 -8.69
CA LYS A 6 11.28 0.91 -9.10
C LYS A 6 11.13 0.82 -10.62
N ILE A 7 10.89 1.95 -11.30
CA ILE A 7 10.78 1.97 -12.76
C ILE A 7 12.15 1.75 -13.41
N SER A 8 13.21 2.35 -12.85
CA SER A 8 14.57 2.21 -13.40
C SER A 8 15.08 0.77 -13.32
N GLU A 9 14.84 0.08 -12.21
CA GLU A 9 15.19 -1.32 -12.04
C GLU A 9 14.49 -2.22 -13.06
N LEU A 10 13.16 -2.06 -13.25
CA LEU A 10 12.42 -2.83 -14.26
C LEU A 10 12.89 -2.53 -15.69
N MET A 11 13.32 -1.31 -15.96
CA MET A 11 13.91 -0.95 -17.24
C MET A 11 15.25 -1.65 -17.45
N ASP A 12 16.09 -1.73 -16.42
CA ASP A 12 17.39 -2.39 -16.49
C ASP A 12 17.23 -3.92 -16.62
N GLU A 13 16.31 -4.53 -15.86
CA GLU A 13 15.97 -5.96 -15.93
C GLU A 13 15.55 -6.38 -17.35
N GLN A 14 14.76 -5.54 -18.03
CA GLN A 14 14.25 -5.84 -19.37
C GLN A 14 15.08 -5.21 -20.51
N GLY A 15 16.15 -4.48 -20.19
CA GLY A 15 16.99 -3.78 -21.17
C GLY A 15 16.23 -2.72 -21.99
N ILE A 16 15.30 -2.00 -21.36
CA ILE A 16 14.38 -1.06 -22.01
C ILE A 16 14.87 0.37 -21.85
N THR A 17 14.86 1.13 -22.94
CA THR A 17 15.21 2.55 -22.90
C THR A 17 14.00 3.43 -22.55
N LYS A 18 14.25 4.62 -22.00
CA LYS A 18 13.20 5.62 -21.72
C LYS A 18 12.36 5.93 -22.96
N TYR A 19 13.01 5.96 -24.13
CA TYR A 19 12.36 6.19 -25.40
C TYR A 19 11.37 5.07 -25.75
N ARG A 20 11.79 3.81 -25.61
CA ARG A 20 10.93 2.66 -25.87
C ARG A 20 9.75 2.62 -24.89
N LEU A 21 10.01 2.84 -23.60
CA LEU A 21 8.97 2.88 -22.59
C LEU A 21 7.92 3.97 -22.90
N SER A 22 8.35 5.18 -23.27
CA SER A 22 7.45 6.27 -23.69
C SER A 22 6.61 5.91 -24.93
N LYS A 23 7.23 5.26 -25.92
CA LYS A 23 6.55 4.86 -27.17
C LYS A 23 5.46 3.81 -26.94
N GLU A 24 5.73 2.83 -26.09
CA GLU A 24 4.84 1.69 -25.83
C GLU A 24 3.73 2.04 -24.85
N THR A 25 4.04 2.82 -23.80
CA THR A 25 3.05 3.22 -22.78
C THR A 25 2.18 4.40 -23.21
N GLY A 26 2.58 5.14 -24.25
CA GLY A 26 1.93 6.40 -24.63
C GLY A 26 2.19 7.55 -23.65
N VAL A 27 2.98 7.34 -22.60
CA VAL A 27 3.40 8.38 -21.67
C VAL A 27 4.41 9.29 -22.36
N SER A 28 4.22 10.60 -22.26
CA SER A 28 5.14 11.56 -22.88
C SER A 28 6.58 11.37 -22.38
N TYR A 29 7.55 11.45 -23.30
CA TYR A 29 8.97 11.26 -22.98
C TYR A 29 9.45 12.24 -21.90
N THR A 30 8.97 13.50 -21.97
CA THR A 30 9.25 14.53 -20.97
C THR A 30 8.63 14.20 -19.61
N GLY A 31 7.40 13.70 -19.59
CA GLY A 31 6.74 13.23 -18.36
C GLY A 31 7.51 12.07 -17.73
N LEU A 32 7.85 11.05 -18.52
CA LEU A 32 8.63 9.90 -18.06
C LEU A 32 10.00 10.32 -17.49
N THR A 33 10.67 11.26 -18.15
CA THR A 33 11.97 11.79 -17.68
C THR A 33 11.85 12.49 -16.33
N LYS A 34 10.78 13.27 -16.11
CA LYS A 34 10.49 13.95 -14.83
C LYS A 34 10.16 12.97 -13.71
N ILE A 35 9.48 11.87 -14.03
CA ILE A 35 9.19 10.80 -13.06
C ILE A 35 10.50 10.12 -12.65
N LEU A 36 11.30 9.69 -13.63
CA LEU A 36 12.57 8.99 -13.40
C LEU A 36 13.66 9.87 -12.75
N SER A 37 13.54 11.19 -12.83
CA SER A 37 14.44 12.12 -12.12
C SER A 37 13.92 12.52 -10.73
N GLY A 38 12.79 11.98 -10.28
CA GLY A 38 12.16 12.30 -9.00
C GLY A 38 11.50 13.68 -8.94
N GLN A 39 11.45 14.43 -10.05
CA GLN A 39 10.75 15.73 -10.11
C GLN A 39 9.23 15.56 -9.98
N THR A 40 8.69 14.47 -10.51
CA THR A 40 7.28 14.12 -10.39
C THR A 40 7.12 12.91 -9.47
N LYS A 41 6.80 13.15 -8.20
CA LYS A 41 6.54 12.10 -7.20
C LYS A 41 5.16 11.45 -7.33
N HIS A 42 4.19 12.19 -7.86
CA HIS A 42 2.82 11.70 -8.04
C HIS A 42 2.38 11.89 -9.50
N PRO A 43 2.72 10.93 -10.39
CA PRO A 43 2.21 10.92 -11.76
C PRO A 43 0.69 10.77 -11.79
N GLN A 44 0.07 11.11 -12.91
CA GLN A 44 -1.34 10.80 -13.10
C GLN A 44 -1.56 9.29 -13.13
N ILE A 45 -2.67 8.84 -12.54
CA ILE A 45 -3.03 7.43 -12.43
C ILE A 45 -3.01 6.74 -13.80
N ASP A 46 -3.51 7.40 -14.84
CA ASP A 46 -3.54 6.84 -16.20
C ASP A 46 -2.13 6.53 -16.74
N SER A 47 -1.16 7.43 -16.49
CA SER A 47 0.23 7.23 -16.91
C SER A 47 0.89 6.12 -16.10
N LEU A 48 0.59 6.05 -14.80
CA LEU A 48 1.12 5.01 -13.92
C LEU A 48 0.55 3.63 -14.27
N GLN A 49 -0.74 3.56 -14.58
CA GLN A 49 -1.41 2.34 -15.03
C GLN A 49 -0.84 1.85 -16.36
N ALA A 50 -0.55 2.75 -17.31
CA ALA A 50 0.07 2.38 -18.58
C ALA A 50 1.46 1.77 -18.38
N ILE A 51 2.28 2.36 -17.50
CA ILE A 51 3.59 1.82 -17.12
C ILE A 51 3.45 0.45 -16.43
N ALA A 52 2.50 0.33 -15.51
CA ALA A 52 2.24 -0.91 -14.77
C ALA A 52 1.81 -2.06 -15.70
N ASN A 53 0.90 -1.78 -16.64
CA ASN A 53 0.48 -2.73 -17.66
C ASN A 53 1.64 -3.17 -18.55
N PHE A 54 2.52 -2.24 -18.95
CA PHE A 54 3.68 -2.54 -19.76
C PHE A 54 4.64 -3.52 -19.07
N PHE A 55 4.92 -3.30 -17.78
CA PHE A 55 5.78 -4.19 -16.99
C PHE A 55 5.05 -5.40 -16.41
N SER A 56 3.75 -5.57 -16.68
CA SER A 56 2.90 -6.61 -16.07
C SER A 56 2.98 -6.65 -14.55
N LYS A 57 3.04 -5.48 -13.91
CA LYS A 57 3.03 -5.31 -12.45
C LYS A 57 1.71 -4.68 -12.02
N PRO A 58 1.20 -4.99 -10.82
CA PRO A 58 0.02 -4.29 -10.28
C PRO A 58 0.36 -2.81 -10.05
N LEU A 59 -0.64 -1.93 -10.18
CA LEU A 59 -0.49 -0.49 -9.93
C LEU A 59 0.11 -0.24 -8.52
N ASP A 60 -0.33 -1.03 -7.55
CA ASP A 60 0.10 -1.03 -6.15
C ASP A 60 1.62 -1.15 -6.01
N TYR A 61 2.31 -1.85 -6.93
CA TYR A 61 3.77 -1.97 -6.91
C TYR A 61 4.47 -0.61 -6.96
N PHE A 62 3.91 0.33 -7.71
CA PHE A 62 4.46 1.67 -7.94
C PHE A 62 3.93 2.71 -6.97
N THR A 63 2.73 2.52 -6.42
CA THR A 63 2.12 3.45 -5.46
C THR A 63 2.46 3.14 -4.02
N ASN A 64 2.87 1.91 -3.72
CA ASN A 64 3.41 1.58 -2.41
C ASN A 64 4.76 2.29 -2.29
N GLU A 65 4.76 3.45 -1.65
CA GLU A 65 5.95 3.89 -0.92
C GLU A 65 6.27 2.71 0.01
N ASP A 66 7.51 2.23 0.00
CA ASP A 66 7.97 1.27 1.02
C ASP A 66 8.03 2.03 2.36
N THR A 67 6.88 2.48 2.86
CA THR A 67 6.63 2.42 4.28
C THR A 67 6.88 0.97 4.64
N GLU A 68 7.80 0.74 5.56
CA GLU A 68 8.04 -0.52 6.26
C GLU A 68 6.80 -0.98 7.06
N ASP A 69 5.59 -0.72 6.56
CA ASP A 69 4.35 -1.40 6.88
C ASP A 69 4.21 -2.59 5.92
N GLU A 70 5.26 -3.39 5.82
CA GLU A 70 5.05 -4.83 5.70
C GLU A 70 4.43 -5.32 7.02
N GLN A 71 3.14 -5.02 7.20
CA GLN A 71 2.26 -5.94 7.90
C GLN A 71 2.22 -7.18 7.01
N GLN A 72 3.27 -8.02 7.10
CA GLN A 72 3.25 -9.36 6.58
C GLN A 72 2.09 -10.05 7.30
N ALA A 73 0.92 -10.00 6.68
CA ALA A 73 -0.15 -10.88 7.04
C ALA A 73 0.43 -12.30 6.89
N PRO A 74 0.41 -13.12 7.94
CA PRO A 74 0.99 -14.44 7.90
C PRO A 74 0.42 -15.23 6.71
N GLU A 75 1.22 -16.12 6.11
CA GLU A 75 0.93 -16.78 4.80
C GLU A 75 -0.44 -17.45 4.67
N TRP A 76 -1.14 -17.69 5.77
CA TRP A 76 -2.50 -18.23 5.80
C TRP A 76 -3.61 -17.21 5.49
N ALA A 77 -3.30 -15.90 5.43
CA ALA A 77 -4.29 -14.84 5.32
C ALA A 77 -4.64 -14.49 3.85
N THR A 78 -5.88 -14.80 3.46
CA THR A 78 -6.46 -14.58 2.13
C THR A 78 -7.04 -13.17 1.98
N ALA A 79 -7.32 -12.72 0.76
CA ALA A 79 -7.92 -11.41 0.44
C ALA A 79 -9.26 -11.11 1.12
N LYS A 80 -9.99 -12.14 1.55
CA LYS A 80 -11.20 -12.02 2.36
C LYS A 80 -10.89 -11.64 3.81
N ASP A 81 -9.83 -12.21 4.38
CA ASP A 81 -9.42 -12.03 5.78
C ASP A 81 -8.93 -10.60 6.05
N ARG A 82 -8.46 -9.92 4.99
CA ARG A 82 -8.03 -8.52 5.02
C ARG A 82 -9.19 -7.52 5.14
N ARG A 83 -10.43 -7.91 4.83
CA ARG A 83 -11.51 -6.94 4.62
C ARG A 83 -12.42 -6.66 5.80
N ASP A 84 -12.47 -7.48 6.85
CA ASP A 84 -13.28 -7.17 8.02
C ASP A 84 -12.91 -8.00 9.27
N PHE A 85 -11.77 -7.72 9.90
CA PHE A 85 -11.50 -8.24 11.27
C PHE A 85 -12.55 -7.78 12.29
N LYS A 86 -13.15 -6.60 12.05
CA LYS A 86 -14.29 -6.12 12.84
C LYS A 86 -15.52 -7.00 12.67
N LYS A 87 -15.83 -7.46 11.44
CA LYS A 87 -16.93 -8.42 11.24
C LYS A 87 -16.57 -9.78 11.78
N LEU A 88 -15.32 -10.23 11.66
CA LEU A 88 -14.87 -11.49 12.28
C LEU A 88 -15.06 -11.51 13.81
N LEU A 89 -14.88 -10.38 14.50
CA LEU A 89 -15.16 -10.23 15.94
C LEU A 89 -16.65 -10.08 16.27
N GLU A 90 -17.45 -9.60 15.33
CA GLU A 90 -18.90 -9.37 15.48
C GLU A 90 -19.74 -10.56 14.98
N GLU A 91 -19.16 -11.44 14.17
CA GLU A 91 -19.75 -12.70 13.73
C GLU A 91 -19.69 -13.72 14.89
N ASP A 92 -20.75 -14.51 15.02
CA ASP A 92 -20.91 -15.51 16.08
C ASP A 92 -20.03 -16.76 15.84
N GLU A 93 -19.03 -16.66 14.96
CA GLU A 93 -18.10 -17.74 14.68
C GLU A 93 -17.11 -17.93 15.85
N PRO A 94 -16.77 -19.18 16.19
CA PRO A 94 -15.79 -19.48 17.22
C PRO A 94 -14.39 -19.10 16.74
N ILE A 95 -13.88 -18.00 17.29
CA ILE A 95 -12.48 -17.58 17.07
C ILE A 95 -11.58 -18.52 17.87
N MET A 96 -10.59 -19.10 17.20
CA MET A 96 -9.56 -19.92 17.83
C MET A 96 -8.30 -19.08 18.05
N PHE A 97 -7.73 -19.14 19.26
CA PHE A 97 -6.44 -18.54 19.59
C PHE A 97 -5.55 -19.64 20.19
N ASP A 98 -4.39 -19.89 19.57
CA ASP A 98 -3.49 -20.98 19.94
C ASP A 98 -4.17 -22.36 19.99
N GLY A 99 -5.13 -22.58 19.09
CA GLY A 99 -5.93 -23.82 19.02
C GLY A 99 -7.04 -23.93 20.08
N LEU A 100 -7.25 -22.91 20.92
CA LEU A 100 -8.32 -22.88 21.92
C LEU A 100 -9.43 -21.89 21.52
N PRO A 101 -10.72 -22.24 21.73
CA PRO A 101 -11.81 -21.32 21.47
C PRO A 101 -11.75 -20.13 22.43
N VAL A 102 -11.77 -18.92 21.88
CA VAL A 102 -11.78 -17.68 22.64
C VAL A 102 -13.17 -17.47 23.22
N SER A 103 -13.24 -17.23 24.52
CA SER A 103 -14.51 -16.94 25.20
C SER A 103 -15.09 -15.60 24.75
N ASN A 104 -16.41 -15.42 24.83
CA ASN A 104 -17.04 -14.16 24.46
C ASN A 104 -16.56 -12.96 25.29
N ASP A 105 -16.20 -13.19 26.57
CA ASP A 105 -15.62 -12.16 27.44
C ASP A 105 -14.22 -11.74 26.94
N ASP A 106 -13.41 -12.69 26.49
CA ASP A 106 -12.08 -12.41 25.95
C ASP A 106 -12.13 -11.79 24.55
N LYS A 107 -13.13 -12.13 23.73
CA LYS A 107 -13.42 -11.45 22.47
C LYS A 107 -13.68 -9.95 22.69
N GLU A 108 -14.42 -9.60 23.74
CA GLU A 108 -14.70 -8.19 24.06
C GLU A 108 -13.43 -7.46 24.52
N LYS A 109 -12.58 -8.10 25.34
CA LYS A 109 -11.29 -7.54 25.75
C LYS A 109 -10.37 -7.32 24.54
N LEU A 110 -10.32 -8.29 23.62
CA LEU A 110 -9.57 -8.18 22.36
C LEU A 110 -10.07 -7.00 21.52
N LYS A 111 -11.40 -6.82 21.40
CA LYS A 111 -12.00 -5.68 20.70
C LYS A 111 -11.55 -4.35 21.30
N ARG A 112 -11.60 -4.20 22.63
CA ARG A 112 -11.20 -2.96 23.32
C ARG A 112 -9.71 -2.65 23.12
N VAL A 113 -8.85 -3.66 23.23
CA VAL A 113 -7.40 -3.51 23.03
C VAL A 113 -7.09 -3.12 21.58
N MET A 114 -7.75 -3.73 20.60
CA MET A 114 -7.61 -3.37 19.19
C MET A 114 -8.12 -1.96 18.89
N GLU A 115 -9.26 -1.56 19.45
CA GLU A 115 -9.79 -0.20 19.30
C GLU A 115 -8.81 0.84 19.84
N ALA A 116 -8.21 0.60 21.01
CA ALA A 116 -7.18 1.48 21.57
C ALA A 116 -5.97 1.61 20.64
N MET A 117 -5.42 0.49 20.15
CA MET A 117 -4.30 0.50 19.20
C MET A 117 -4.64 1.24 17.90
N PHE A 118 -5.85 1.08 17.38
CA PHE A 118 -6.31 1.77 16.18
C PHE A 118 -6.34 3.30 16.38
N TRP A 119 -6.86 3.78 17.51
CA TRP A 119 -6.88 5.21 17.80
C TRP A 119 -5.49 5.78 18.02
N ASP A 120 -4.60 5.06 18.70
CA ASP A 120 -3.19 5.46 18.87
C ASP A 120 -2.49 5.56 17.51
N ALA A 121 -2.67 4.58 16.62
CA ALA A 121 -2.12 4.60 15.27
C ALA A 121 -2.69 5.77 14.45
N LYS A 122 -3.99 6.02 14.52
CA LYS A 122 -4.65 7.14 13.83
C LYS A 122 -4.22 8.50 14.37
N GLU A 123 -3.99 8.61 15.67
CA GLU A 123 -3.46 9.82 16.31
C GLU A 123 -2.03 10.08 15.87
N LYS A 124 -1.17 9.04 15.85
CA LYS A 124 0.20 9.14 15.31
C LYS A 124 0.19 9.56 13.85
N ASN A 125 -0.65 8.99 13.01
CA ASN A 125 -0.77 9.39 11.60
C ASN A 125 -1.25 10.84 11.43
N LYS A 126 -2.15 11.32 12.29
CA LYS A 126 -2.53 12.74 12.33
C LYS A 126 -1.38 13.65 12.80
N LYS A 127 -0.52 13.20 13.70
CA LYS A 127 0.65 13.98 14.17
C LYS A 127 1.78 14.00 13.14
N THR A 128 2.01 12.89 12.45
CA THR A 128 3.10 12.72 11.48
C THR A 128 2.74 13.28 10.09
N TYR A 129 1.48 13.14 9.65
CA TYR A 129 1.03 13.51 8.30
C TYR A 129 -0.16 14.48 8.28
N GLY A 130 -0.65 14.94 9.43
CA GLY A 130 -1.69 15.97 9.52
C GLY A 130 -1.14 17.31 9.04
N ARG A 131 -1.62 17.74 7.87
CA ARG A 131 -1.40 19.05 7.24
C ARG A 131 -1.31 20.16 8.32
N LYS A 132 -0.14 20.80 8.46
CA LYS A 132 -0.05 22.13 9.08
C LYS A 132 -0.99 23.04 8.28
N LYS A 133 -2.13 23.41 8.86
CA LYS A 133 -2.87 24.59 8.42
C LYS A 133 -1.92 25.76 8.68
N SER A 134 -1.38 26.35 7.62
CA SER A 134 -0.82 27.69 7.67
C SER A 134 -1.97 28.61 8.08
N GLU A 135 -1.96 29.07 9.32
CA GLU A 135 -2.74 30.25 9.73
C GLU A 135 -1.94 31.48 9.26
N ASP A 136 -2.59 32.30 8.42
CA ASP A 136 -2.21 33.69 8.14
C ASP A 136 -2.38 34.56 9.40
#